data_AF-A0A537W580-F1
#
_entry.id   AF-A0A537W580-F1
#
_cell.length_a   1.000
_cell.length_b   1.000
_cell.length_c   1.000
_cell.angle_alpha   90.00
_cell.angle_beta   90.00
_cell.angle_gamma   90.00
#
_symmetry.space_group_name_H-M   'P 1'
#
loop_
_entity.id
_entity.type
_entity.pdbx_description
1 polymer ?
#
loop_
_entity_poly.entity_id
_entity_poly.type
_entity_poly.pdbx_seq_one_letter_code
_entity_poly.pdbx_strand_id
1 'polypeptide(L)'
;MPRILITTERADNPDVLVMLDERIATSDLSSGHFAGQLIERIAWALADAESTEHEPADQVERLRAVQQERRPLISSVADAYG
;
A
#
# COMPACT_ATOMS: atom_id res chain seq x y z
N MET A 1 29.75 -1.35 6.01
CA MET A 1 28.39 -1.90 6.22
C MET A 1 27.48 -1.32 5.15
N PRO A 2 27.16 -2.08 4.09
CA PRO A 2 26.16 -1.70 3.11
C PRO A 2 24.78 -1.46 3.74
N ARG A 3 23.91 -0.75 3.01
CA ARG A 3 22.54 -0.44 3.42
C ARG A 3 21.58 -0.96 2.36
N ILE A 4 20.51 -1.60 2.80
CA ILE A 4 19.37 -1.99 1.96
C ILE A 4 18.21 -1.06 2.31
N LEU A 5 17.58 -0.52 1.27
CA LEU A 5 16.39 0.30 1.36
C LEU A 5 15.32 -0.34 0.46
N ILE A 6 14.16 -0.66 1.02
CA ILE A 6 12.98 -1.10 0.27
C ILE A 6 11.95 0.00 0.40
N THR A 7 11.47 0.47 -0.74
CA THR A 7 10.45 1.52 -0.82
C THR A 7 9.31 1.08 -1.71
N THR A 8 8.17 1.73 -1.54
CA THR A 8 6.99 1.58 -2.40
C THR A 8 6.40 2.96 -2.70
N GLU A 9 5.74 3.09 -3.84
CA GLU A 9 5.06 4.29 -4.30
C GLU A 9 3.60 3.93 -4.55
N ARG A 10 2.66 4.73 -4.03
CA ARG A 10 1.25 4.49 -4.31
C ARG A 10 0.83 5.20 -5.60
N ALA A 11 -0.04 4.55 -6.37
CA ALA A 11 -0.56 5.15 -7.61
C ALA A 11 -1.36 6.44 -7.37
N ASP A 12 -1.97 6.59 -6.19
CA ASP A 12 -2.78 7.74 -5.77
C ASP A 12 -2.02 8.78 -4.94
N ASN A 13 -0.88 8.39 -4.36
CA ASN A 13 0.04 9.28 -3.66
C ASN A 13 1.50 8.96 -4.02
N PRO A 14 2.19 9.85 -4.77
CA PRO A 14 3.59 9.64 -5.16
C PRO A 14 4.58 9.76 -3.99
N ASP A 15 4.13 9.93 -2.76
CA ASP A 15 5.01 9.86 -1.59
C ASP A 15 5.64 8.47 -1.47
N VAL A 16 6.97 8.44 -1.56
CA VAL A 16 7.77 7.23 -1.36
C VAL A 16 7.68 6.78 0.09
N LEU A 17 7.12 5.59 0.33
CA LEU A 17 7.02 4.97 1.64
C LEU A 17 8.18 3.98 1.83
N VAL A 18 8.83 4.03 2.99
CA VAL A 18 9.95 3.14 3.33
C VAL A 18 9.41 1.91 4.06
N MET A 19 9.57 0.73 3.46
CA MET A 19 9.18 -0.56 4.05
C MET A 19 10.33 -1.20 4.85
N LEU A 20 11.58 -1.00 4.41
CA LEU A 20 12.76 -1.48 5.13
C LEU A 20 13.92 -0.50 4.96
N ASP A 21 14.59 -0.20 6.07
CA ASP A 21 15.84 0.55 6.09
C ASP A 21 16.82 -0.15 7.03
N GLU A 22 17.74 -0.94 6.48
CA GLU A 22 18.63 -1.78 7.28
C GLU A 22 20.10 -1.67 6.83
N ARG A 23 21.02 -1.61 7.79
CA ARG A 23 22.47 -1.70 7.55
C ARG A 23 22.92 -3.13 7.77
N ILE A 24 23.65 -3.67 6.79
CA ILE A 24 24.09 -5.06 6.79
C ILE A 24 25.59 -5.12 7.08
N ALA A 25 25.98 -5.97 8.02
CA ALA A 25 27.36 -6.41 8.16
C ALA A 25 27.61 -7.57 7.19
N THR A 26 28.51 -7.39 6.23
CA THR A 26 28.77 -8.42 5.22
C THR A 26 29.35 -9.71 5.80
N SER A 27 29.93 -9.65 7.01
CA SER A 27 30.34 -10.81 7.80
C SER A 27 29.18 -11.72 8.15
N ASP A 28 27.98 -11.16 8.34
CA ASP A 28 26.83 -11.93 8.82
C ASP A 28 26.25 -12.79 7.68
N LEU A 29 26.49 -12.38 6.43
CA LEU A 29 26.05 -13.12 5.24
C LEU A 29 26.78 -14.46 5.05
N SER A 30 27.93 -14.69 5.70
CA SER A 30 28.57 -16.00 5.68
C SER A 30 27.91 -17.01 6.63
N SER A 31 27.01 -16.56 7.51
CA SER A 31 26.20 -17.41 8.39
C SER A 31 24.84 -17.66 7.78
N GLY A 32 24.50 -18.93 7.55
CA GLY A 32 23.18 -19.30 7.02
C GLY A 32 22.02 -18.82 7.89
N HIS A 33 22.22 -18.73 9.21
CA HIS A 33 21.21 -18.23 10.14
C HIS A 33 20.93 -16.74 9.96
N PHE A 34 21.99 -15.91 9.90
CA PHE A 34 21.81 -14.46 9.73
C PHE A 34 21.38 -14.11 8.30
N ALA A 35 21.88 -14.83 7.30
CA ALA A 35 21.40 -14.71 5.93
C ALA A 35 19.91 -15.07 5.81
N GLY A 36 19.47 -16.15 6.46
CA GLY A 36 18.06 -16.55 6.50
C GLY A 36 17.17 -15.48 7.14
N GLN A 37 17.57 -14.94 8.29
CA GLN A 37 16.82 -13.86 8.94
C GLN A 37 16.73 -12.59 8.09
N LEU A 38 17.77 -12.26 7.31
CA LEU A 38 17.71 -11.13 6.38
C LEU A 38 16.69 -11.38 5.26
N ILE A 39 16.68 -12.59 4.69
CA ILE A 39 15.70 -12.96 3.67
C ILE A 39 14.27 -12.87 4.21
N GLU A 40 14.05 -13.31 5.45
CA GLU A 40 12.74 -13.19 6.11
C GLU A 40 12.32 -11.72 6.20
N ARG A 41 13.17 -10.82 6.70
CA ARG A 41 12.83 -9.38 6.78
C ARG A 41 12.54 -8.76 5.42
N ILE A 42 13.33 -9.12 4.39
CA ILE A 42 13.08 -8.68 3.01
C ILE A 42 11.70 -9.18 2.53
N ALA A 43 11.36 -10.45 2.78
CA ALA A 43 10.08 -11.01 2.36
C ALA A 43 8.89 -10.28 3.01
N TRP A 44 8.98 -9.96 4.30
CA TRP A 44 7.95 -9.18 4.99
C TRP A 44 7.81 -7.77 4.41
N ALA A 45 8.93 -7.06 4.21
CA ALA A 45 8.92 -5.72 3.65
C ALA A 45 8.36 -5.68 2.20
N LEU A 46 8.57 -6.73 1.41
CA LEU A 46 7.99 -6.85 0.07
C LEU A 46 6.48 -7.13 0.11
N ALA A 47 6.01 -7.97 1.03
CA ALA A 47 4.58 -8.21 1.21
C ALA A 47 3.84 -6.95 1.68
N ASP A 48 4.48 -6.16 2.55
CA ASP A 48 3.98 -4.86 3.00
C ASP A 48 3.96 -3.83 1.86
N ALA A 49 4.99 -3.80 1.01
CA ALA A 49 5.03 -2.98 -0.21
C ALA A 49 3.87 -3.32 -1.14
N GLU A 50 3.71 -4.60 -1.48
CA GLU A 50 2.64 -5.08 -2.36
C GLU A 50 1.26 -4.70 -1.82
N SER A 51 1.00 -4.95 -0.53
CA SER A 51 -0.26 -4.56 0.10
C SER A 51 -0.49 -3.04 0.02
N THR A 52 0.56 -2.25 0.26
CA THR A 52 0.53 -0.78 0.22
C THR A 52 0.21 -0.23 -1.16
N GLU A 53 0.65 -0.90 -2.23
CA GLU A 53 0.35 -0.54 -3.63
C GLU A 53 -1.11 -0.85 -4.00
N HIS A 54 -1.71 -1.87 -3.40
CA HIS A 54 -3.05 -2.36 -3.75
C HIS A 54 -4.20 -1.76 -2.91
N GLU A 55 -3.94 -1.21 -1.73
CA GLU A 55 -4.96 -0.61 -0.85
C GLU A 55 -5.78 0.59 -1.42
N PRO A 56 -5.27 1.48 -2.30
CA PRO A 56 -6.00 2.72 -2.61
C PRO A 56 -7.17 2.56 -3.61
N ALA A 57 -7.12 1.58 -4.51
CA ALA A 57 -8.18 1.39 -5.51
C ALA A 57 -9.47 0.85 -4.87
N ASP A 58 -9.32 -0.07 -3.91
CA ASP A 58 -10.44 -0.78 -3.31
C ASP A 58 -11.16 0.06 -2.26
N GLN A 59 -10.45 0.85 -1.45
CA GLN A 59 -11.09 1.63 -0.39
C GLN A 59 -11.87 2.83 -0.95
N VAL A 60 -11.34 3.51 -1.97
CA VAL A 60 -12.03 4.62 -2.63
C VAL A 60 -13.28 4.13 -3.37
N GLU A 61 -13.20 2.98 -4.07
CA GLU A 61 -14.36 2.39 -4.75
C GLU A 61 -15.41 1.88 -3.76
N ARG A 62 -15.00 1.24 -2.66
CA ARG A 62 -15.92 0.82 -1.59
C ARG A 62 -16.59 2.02 -0.93
N LEU A 63 -15.85 3.09 -0.65
CA LEU A 63 -16.42 4.33 -0.09
C LEU A 63 -17.36 5.02 -1.08
N ARG A 64 -17.05 5.02 -2.39
CA ARG A 64 -17.92 5.52 -3.45
C ARG A 64 -19.19 4.70 -3.57
N ALA A 65 -19.10 3.37 -3.55
CA ALA A 65 -20.25 2.47 -3.59
C ALA A 65 -21.19 2.71 -2.40
N VAL A 66 -20.65 2.86 -1.19
CA VAL A 66 -21.42 3.19 0.02
C VAL A 66 -22.07 4.58 -0.07
N GLN A 67 -21.42 5.57 -0.69
CA GLN A 67 -22.01 6.89 -0.92
C GLN A 67 -23.09 6.88 -2.01
N GLN A 68 -22.93 6.05 -3.04
CA GLN A 68 -23.89 5.87 -4.13
C GLN A 68 -25.20 5.26 -3.60
N GLU A 69 -25.12 4.24 -2.74
CA GLU A 69 -26.29 3.59 -2.12
C GLU A 69 -27.04 4.48 -1.11
N ARG A 70 -26.37 5.49 -0.54
CA ARG A 70 -26.97 6.40 0.45
C ARG A 70 -27.54 7.69 -0.13
N ARG A 71 -27.53 7.88 -1.46
CA ARG A 71 -28.16 9.04 -2.09
C ARG A 71 -29.66 8.80 -2.22
N PRO A 72 -30.54 9.45 -1.43
CA PRO A 72 -31.96 9.38 -1.73
C PRO A 72 -32.19 10.01 -3.11
N LEU A 73 -33.02 9.37 -3.92
CA LEU A 73 -33.52 9.90 -5.20
C LEU A 73 -34.35 11.15 -4.94
N ILE A 74 -33.73 12.27 -4.60
CA ILE A 74 -34.39 13.57 -4.53
C ILE A 74 -33.96 14.35 -5.76
N SER A 75 -34.66 14.11 -6.87
CA SER A 75 -34.97 15.12 -7.89
C SER A 75 -35.64 14.47 -9.09
N SER A 76 -36.97 14.36 -9.05
CA SER A 76 -37.76 14.70 -10.22
C SER A 76 -39.12 15.23 -9.77
N VAL A 77 -39.13 16.50 -9.36
CA VAL A 77 -40.34 17.33 -9.34
C VAL A 77 -39.98 18.61 -10.08
N ALA A 78 -39.95 18.52 -11.41
CA ALA A 78 -39.77 19.68 -12.28
C ALA A 78 -40.66 19.60 -13.55
N ASP A 79 -41.71 18.77 -13.55
CA ASP A 79 -42.68 18.68 -14.64
C ASP A 79 -44.10 18.97 -14.12
N ALA A 80 -44.36 20.20 -13.71
CA ALA A 80 -45.74 20.65 -13.39
C ALA A 80 -45.90 22.18 -13.47
N TYR A 81 -45.35 22.83 -14.50
CA TYR A 81 -45.79 24.17 -14.94
C TYR A 81 -45.59 24.28 -16.46
N GLY A 82 -46.62 23.87 -17.21
CA GLY A 82 -46.73 24.01 -18.66
C GLY A 82 -48.18 23.86 -19.08
#